data_AF-A0A7Y3ARQ2-F1
#
_entry.id   AF-A0A7Y3ARQ2-F1
#
_cell.length_a   1.000
_cell.length_b   1.000
_cell.length_c   1.000
_cell.angle_alpha   90.00
_cell.angle_beta   90.00
_cell.angle_gamma   90.00
#
_symmetry.space_group_name_H-M   'P 1'
#
loop_
_entity.id
_entity.type
_entity.pdbx_description
1 polymer ?
#
loop_
_entity_poly.entity_id
_entity_poly.type
_entity_poly.pdbx_seq_one_letter_code
_entity_poly.pdbx_strand_id
1 'polypeptide(L)' 'LADIKEWAAMNEVYITYFPTNPPARSALGSSGLALDARVEIECMATVK' A
#
# COMPACT_ATOMS: atom_id res chain seq x y z
N LEU A 1 4.55 4.86 -3.13
CA LEU A 1 3.84 6.11 -2.78
C LEU A 1 4.46 7.27 -3.54
N ALA A 2 3.67 8.12 -4.18
CA ALA A 2 4.19 9.33 -4.85
C ALA A 2 4.71 10.37 -3.84
N ASP A 3 4.12 10.45 -2.64
CA ASP A 3 4.65 11.20 -1.50
C ASP A 3 4.65 10.29 -0.25
N ILE A 4 5.83 10.07 0.34
CA ILE A 4 5.96 9.23 1.53
C ILE A 4 5.32 9.86 2.77
N LYS A 5 5.08 11.18 2.78
CA LYS A 5 4.35 11.86 3.87
C LYS A 5 2.91 11.39 3.98
N GLU A 6 2.33 10.85 2.90
CA GLU A 6 0.97 10.32 2.87
C GLU A 6 0.85 8.90 3.43
N TRP A 7 1.96 8.32 3.91
CA TRP A 7 2.00 6.98 4.49
C TRP A 7 0.93 6.74 5.56
N ALA A 8 0.80 7.67 6.51
CA ALA A 8 -0.16 7.53 7.61
C ALA A 8 -1.61 7.44 7.09
N ALA A 9 -1.98 8.34 6.18
CA ALA A 9 -3.31 8.37 5.57
C ALA A 9 -3.61 7.10 4.74
N MET A 10 -2.63 6.63 3.97
CA MET A 10 -2.77 5.34 3.26
C MET A 10 -2.99 4.19 4.23
N ASN A 11 -2.22 4.16 5.33
CA ASN A 11 -2.29 3.09 6.31
C ASN A 11 -3.63 3.03 7.04
N GLU A 12 -4.24 4.18 7.36
CA GLU A 12 -5.58 4.25 7.96
C GLU A 12 -6.63 3.50 7.12
N VAL A 13 -6.58 3.64 5.80
CA VAL A 13 -7.46 2.90 4.89
C VAL A 13 -7.01 1.44 4.77
N TYR A 14 -5.70 1.17 4.64
CA TYR A 14 -5.20 -0.20 4.47
C TYR A 14 -5.66 -1.16 5.58
N ILE A 15 -5.62 -0.71 6.85
CA ILE A 15 -5.98 -1.56 7.99
C ILE A 15 -7.47 -1.92 8.02
N THR A 16 -8.35 -1.15 7.36
CA THR A 16 -9.78 -1.51 7.28
C THR A 16 -10.01 -2.73 6.38
N TYR A 17 -9.11 -3.01 5.46
CA TYR A 17 -9.16 -4.19 4.58
C TYR A 17 -8.54 -5.45 5.20
N PHE A 18 -7.59 -5.27 6.12
CA PHE A 18 -6.89 -6.37 6.81
C PHE A 18 -7.03 -6.27 8.33
N PRO A 19 -8.26 -6.35 8.88
CA PRO A 19 -8.51 -6.16 10.31
C PRO A 19 -7.96 -7.29 11.19
N THR A 20 -7.59 -8.43 10.60
CA THR A 20 -7.05 -9.58 11.34
C THR A 20 -5.94 -10.23 10.52
N ASN A 21 -4.77 -10.40 11.14
CA ASN A 21 -3.56 -10.99 10.54
C ASN A 21 -3.17 -10.35 9.19
N PRO A 22 -2.77 -9.07 9.18
CA PRO A 22 -2.38 -8.40 7.95
C PRO A 22 -1.18 -9.09 7.30
N PRO A 23 -1.11 -9.13 5.96
CA PRO A 23 0.00 -9.75 5.26
C PRO A 23 1.30 -8.99 5.52
N ALA A 24 2.43 -9.69 5.43
CA ALA A 24 3.73 -9.06 5.37
C ALA A 24 3.78 -8.08 4.17
N ARG A 25 4.39 -6.91 4.35
CA ARG A 25 4.51 -5.90 3.30
C ARG A 25 5.79 -5.07 3.42
N SER A 26 6.14 -4.41 2.33
CA SER A 26 7.11 -3.32 2.29
C SER A 26 6.43 -2.06 1.74
N ALA A 27 6.95 -0.90 2.11
CA ALA A 27 6.43 0.38 1.65
C ALA A 27 7.58 1.33 1.33
N LEU A 28 7.48 2.03 0.20
CA LEU A 28 8.53 2.90 -0.30
C LEU A 28 7.96 4.13 -1.01
N GLY A 29 8.72 5.22 -0.97
CA GLY A 29 8.50 6.40 -1.81
C GLY A 29 9.04 6.13 -3.22
N SER A 30 8.33 6.61 -4.24
CA SER A 30 8.72 6.54 -5.65
C SER A 30 8.68 7.94 -6.26
N SER A 31 9.57 8.20 -7.22
CA SER A 31 9.58 9.45 -7.99
C SER A 31 8.46 9.54 -9.05
N GLY A 32 7.77 8.42 -9.31
CA GLY A 32 6.62 8.36 -10.21
C GLY A 32 5.90 7.01 -10.13
N LEU A 33 4.62 7.00 -10.48
CA LEU A 33 3.77 5.81 -10.55
C LEU A 33 3.00 5.82 -11.88
N ALA A 34 2.47 4.66 -12.28
CA ALA A 34 1.69 4.56 -13.50
C ALA A 34 0.47 5.50 -13.45
N LEU A 35 0.17 6.15 -14.59
CA LEU A 35 -0.95 7.07 -14.74
C LEU A 35 -0.98 8.24 -13.71
N ASP A 36 0.19 8.64 -13.21
CA ASP A 36 0.33 9.68 -12.18
C ASP A 36 -0.45 9.36 -10.88
N ALA A 37 -0.55 8.06 -10.56
CA ALA A 37 -1.23 7.60 -9.35
C ALA A 37 -0.53 8.08 -8.07
N ARG A 38 -1.31 8.23 -6.99
CA ARG A 38 -0.77 8.61 -5.66
C ARG A 38 -0.19 7.43 -4.90
N VAL A 39 -0.79 6.27 -5.05
CA VAL A 39 -0.40 5.02 -4.41
C VAL A 39 -0.59 3.87 -5.39
N GLU A 40 0.30 2.89 -5.33
CA GLU A 40 0.21 1.61 -6.03
C GLU A 40 0.53 0.51 -5.01
N ILE A 41 -0.22 -0.59 -5.05
CA ILE A 41 -0.07 -1.73 -4.13
C ILE A 41 -0.09 -3.00 -4.97
N GLU A 42 0.96 -3.81 -4.86
CA GLU A 42 1.00 -5.19 -5.35
C GLU A 42 0.79 -6.19 -4.22
N CYS A 43 0.40 -7.41 -4.58
CA CYS A 43 -0.04 -8.44 -3.64
C CYS A 43 0.44 -9.81 -4.09
N MET A 44 0.96 -10.60 -3.15
CA MET A 44 1.18 -12.04 -3.31
C MET A 44 0.19 -12.79 -2.42
N ALA A 45 -0.60 -13.66 -3.02
CA ALA A 45 -1.59 -14.48 -2.32
C ALA A 45 -1.45 -15.95 -2.73
N THR A 46 -1.80 -16.85 -1.81
CA THR A 46 -1.89 -18.29 -2.10
C THR A 46 -3.32 -18.66 -2.44
N VAL A 47 -3.49 -19.58 -3.38
CA VAL A 47 -4.77 -20.24 -3.64
C VAL A 47 -4.78 -21.54 -2.83
N LYS A 48 -5.92 -21.86 -2.22
CA LYS A 48 -6.10 -23.12 -1.49
C LYS A 48 -6.20 -24.31 -2.43
#